data_AF-A0A7S3XL29-F1
#
_entry.id   AF-A0A7S3XL29-F1
#
_cell.length_a   1.000
_cell.length_b   1.000
_cell.length_c   1.000
_cell.angle_alpha   90.00
_cell.angle_beta   90.00
_cell.angle_gamma   90.00
#
_symmetry.space_group_name_H-M   'P 1'
#
loop_
_entity.id
_entity.type
_entity.pdbx_description
1 polymer ?
#
loop_
_entity_poly.entity_id
_entity_poly.type
_entity_poly.pdbx_seq_one_letter_code
_entity_poly.pdbx_strand_id
1 'polypeptide(L)'
;MWRIDLLEVLLIHVKSPTLLSKGIRKNTFLLLLLDSQEYSIVNYVPRSQFKKAAPVQIGAKPVVVFQGAGFDLNEELRQAKLLLLDYFRGPKAEKLSLMGIESAVVISAIDSPGEGEAPKMLFRHYRLNFRKSGTK
;
A
#
# COMPACT_ATOMS: atom_id res chain seq x y z
N MET A 1 14.12 -19.99 9.19
CA MET A 1 13.93 -19.45 7.82
C MET A 1 12.46 -19.11 7.63
N TRP A 2 12.14 -17.82 7.62
CA TRP A 2 10.79 -17.29 7.41
C TRP A 2 10.31 -17.67 6.02
N ARG A 3 9.05 -18.10 5.87
CA ARG A 3 8.45 -18.38 4.55
C ARG A 3 7.35 -17.37 4.29
N ILE A 4 7.63 -16.44 3.40
CA ILE A 4 6.70 -15.40 2.95
C ILE A 4 6.14 -15.86 1.61
N ASP A 5 4.84 -16.10 1.53
CA ASP A 5 4.20 -16.46 0.26
C ASP A 5 3.55 -15.20 -0.33
N LEU A 6 3.97 -14.84 -1.54
CA LEU A 6 3.45 -13.70 -2.27
C LEU A 6 2.00 -13.95 -2.69
N LEU A 7 1.13 -12.99 -2.41
CA LEU A 7 -0.29 -13.04 -2.72
C LEU A 7 -0.60 -12.23 -3.96
N GLU A 8 -0.13 -10.99 -4.06
CA GLU A 8 -0.40 -10.09 -5.19
C GLU A 8 0.72 -9.08 -5.36
N VAL A 9 0.90 -8.60 -6.60
CA VAL A 9 1.84 -7.52 -6.92
C VAL A 9 1.17 -6.50 -7.83
N LEU A 10 1.35 -5.23 -7.49
CA LEU A 10 0.89 -4.07 -8.23
C LEU A 10 2.05 -3.09 -8.35
N LEU A 11 2.40 -2.69 -9.58
CA LEU A 11 3.26 -1.52 -9.80
C LEU A 11 2.35 -0.29 -9.95
N ILE A 12 2.52 0.67 -9.05
CA ILE A 12 1.72 1.88 -8.97
C ILE A 12 2.59 3.08 -9.31
N HIS A 13 2.13 3.89 -10.24
CA HIS A 13 2.68 5.19 -10.56
C HIS A 13 1.83 6.27 -9.89
N VAL A 14 2.47 7.20 -9.18
CA VAL A 14 1.78 8.29 -8.48
C VAL A 14 1.81 9.52 -9.37
N LYS A 15 0.67 10.20 -9.48
CA LYS A 15 0.53 11.44 -10.22
C LYS A 15 -0.21 12.45 -9.36
N SER A 16 0.35 13.65 -9.24
CA SER A 16 -0.31 14.78 -8.59
C SER A 16 -1.57 15.21 -9.37
N PRO A 17 -2.64 15.65 -8.70
CA PRO A 17 -3.91 15.98 -9.34
C PRO A 17 -3.75 17.23 -10.21
N THR A 18 -3.89 17.07 -11.53
CA THR A 18 -3.99 18.20 -12.46
C THR A 18 -5.35 18.88 -12.29
N LEU A 19 -5.35 20.17 -11.92
CA LEU A 19 -6.51 21.03 -11.68
C LEU A 19 -7.70 20.77 -12.63
N LEU A 20 -8.66 19.96 -12.19
CA LEU A 20 -9.99 19.82 -12.79
C LEU A 20 -10.98 20.68 -12.00
N SER A 21 -10.72 21.99 -11.97
CA SER A 21 -11.68 23.03 -11.58
C SER A 21 -12.71 23.34 -12.68
N LYS A 22 -12.87 22.45 -13.68
CA LYS A 22 -13.87 22.63 -14.75
C LYS A 22 -15.16 21.90 -14.39
N GLY A 23 -15.99 22.61 -13.64
CA GLY A 23 -17.45 22.49 -13.71
C GLY A 23 -18.08 21.37 -12.89
N ILE A 24 -18.22 21.57 -11.58
CA ILE A 24 -19.18 20.80 -10.78
C ILE A 24 -20.14 21.78 -10.07
N ARG A 25 -21.43 21.45 -10.22
CA ARG A 25 -22.64 22.18 -9.82
C ARG A 25 -22.61 22.73 -8.40
N LYS A 26 -23.26 23.90 -8.26
CA LYS A 26 -23.68 24.52 -6.99
C LYS A 26 -24.59 23.55 -6.21
N ASN A 27 -24.02 22.91 -5.18
CA ASN A 27 -24.64 22.44 -3.92
C ASN A 27 -23.85 21.30 -3.22
N THR A 28 -22.59 21.05 -3.58
CA THR A 28 -21.69 20.15 -2.83
C THR A 28 -20.36 20.84 -2.53
N PHE A 29 -20.44 21.95 -1.80
CA PHE A 29 -19.32 22.61 -1.13
C PHE A 29 -19.61 22.39 0.37
N LEU A 30 -18.95 21.50 1.12
CA LEU A 30 -17.68 21.76 1.80
C LEU A 30 -17.20 20.45 2.52
N LEU A 31 -16.74 19.44 1.77
CA LEU A 31 -15.63 18.60 2.21
C LEU A 31 -14.42 19.19 1.49
N LEU A 32 -13.91 20.27 2.07
CA LEU A 32 -12.87 21.12 1.49
C LEU A 32 -11.63 20.25 1.17
N LEU A 33 -11.33 20.07 -0.12
CA LEU A 33 -10.14 19.45 -0.71
C LEU A 33 -9.23 18.66 0.26
N LEU A 34 -9.49 17.37 0.43
CA LEU A 34 -8.41 16.47 0.83
C LEU A 34 -7.47 16.30 -0.37
N ASP A 35 -6.16 16.26 -0.13
CA ASP A 35 -5.14 16.02 -1.14
C ASP A 35 -5.48 14.78 -1.98
N SER A 36 -6.05 14.98 -3.17
CA SER A 36 -6.42 13.87 -4.06
C SER A 36 -5.18 13.44 -4.81
N GLN A 37 -4.72 12.21 -4.64
CA GLN A 37 -3.65 11.66 -5.47
C GLN A 37 -4.21 10.72 -6.52
N GLU A 38 -3.72 10.84 -7.75
CA GLU A 38 -4.05 9.92 -8.83
C GLU A 38 -3.00 8.82 -8.88
N TYR A 39 -3.45 7.59 -9.10
CA TYR A 39 -2.59 6.42 -9.18
C TYR A 39 -2.85 5.67 -10.48
N SER A 40 -1.81 5.39 -11.25
CA SER A 40 -1.88 4.55 -12.45
C SER A 40 -1.27 3.17 -12.16
N ILE A 41 -2.02 2.10 -12.43
CA ILE A 41 -1.54 0.73 -12.28
C ILE A 41 -0.87 0.30 -13.59
N VAL A 42 0.40 -0.07 -13.52
CA VAL A 42 1.17 -0.46 -14.71
C VAL A 42 1.21 -1.98 -14.87
N ASN A 43 1.61 -2.70 -13.81
CA ASN A 43 1.75 -4.14 -13.84
C ASN A 43 0.96 -4.73 -12.68
N TYR A 44 -0.08 -5.50 -12.98
CA TYR A 44 -0.91 -6.19 -12.00
C TYR A 44 -0.79 -7.70 -12.16
N VAL A 45 -0.47 -8.38 -11.06
CA VAL A 45 -0.53 -9.83 -10.96
C VAL A 45 -1.57 -10.20 -9.90
N PRO A 46 -2.72 -10.79 -10.31
CA PRO A 46 -3.79 -11.13 -9.40
C PRO A 46 -3.45 -12.34 -8.54
N ARG A 47 -4.12 -12.45 -7.40
CA ARG A 47 -3.94 -13.56 -6.46
C ARG A 47 -4.13 -14.93 -7.08
N SER A 48 -5.06 -15.07 -8.03
CA SER A 48 -5.37 -16.33 -8.69
C SER A 48 -4.16 -16.99 -9.38
N GLN A 49 -3.15 -16.21 -9.76
CA GLN A 49 -1.92 -16.73 -10.36
C GLN A 49 -0.97 -17.35 -9.32
N PHE A 50 -1.12 -16.99 -8.04
CA PHE A 50 -0.28 -17.49 -6.95
C PHE A 50 -0.88 -18.76 -6.31
N LYS A 51 -0.74 -19.90 -7.01
CA LYS A 51 -1.34 -21.20 -6.65
C LYS A 51 -0.96 -21.77 -5.27
N LYS A 52 0.11 -21.27 -4.64
CA LYS A 52 0.66 -21.84 -3.39
C LYS A 52 0.18 -21.17 -2.12
N ALA A 53 -0.54 -20.05 -2.20
CA ALA A 53 -0.84 -19.26 -1.02
C ALA A 53 -2.27 -19.46 -0.52
N ALA A 54 -2.40 -19.86 0.75
CA ALA A 54 -3.68 -19.98 1.43
C ALA A 54 -4.38 -18.61 1.61
N PRO A 55 -5.71 -18.53 1.55
CA PRO A 55 -6.47 -17.30 1.72
C PRO A 55 -6.24 -16.68 3.10
N VAL A 56 -6.10 -15.36 3.12
CA VAL A 56 -6.06 -14.58 4.37
C VAL A 56 -7.49 -14.39 4.86
N GLN A 57 -7.70 -14.41 6.18
CA GLN A 57 -9.02 -14.14 6.75
C GLN A 57 -9.51 -12.74 6.39
N ILE A 58 -10.77 -12.65 5.98
CA ILE A 58 -11.42 -11.38 5.66
C ILE A 58 -11.50 -10.55 6.95
N GLY A 59 -11.05 -9.30 6.89
CA GLY A 59 -11.03 -8.39 8.04
C GLY A 59 -9.80 -8.51 8.95
N ALA A 60 -8.86 -9.42 8.66
CA ALA A 60 -7.58 -9.45 9.36
C ALA A 60 -6.76 -8.20 9.06
N LYS A 61 -6.23 -7.56 10.12
CA LYS A 61 -5.43 -6.34 9.99
C LYS A 61 -4.05 -6.67 9.41
N PRO A 62 -3.66 -6.12 8.24
CA PRO A 62 -2.35 -6.38 7.67
C PRO A 62 -1.27 -5.59 8.41
N VAL A 63 -0.06 -6.15 8.45
CA VAL A 63 1.14 -5.40 8.80
C VAL A 63 1.55 -4.56 7.59
N VAL A 64 1.73 -3.26 7.76
CA VAL A 64 2.11 -2.37 6.66
C VAL A 64 3.58 -1.99 6.80
N VAL A 65 4.35 -2.15 5.74
CA VAL A 65 5.78 -1.83 5.70
C VAL A 65 6.06 -0.91 4.51
N PHE A 66 6.67 0.24 4.77
CA PHE A 66 7.18 1.14 3.74
C PHE A 66 8.70 0.97 3.61
N GLN A 67 9.20 0.86 2.39
CA GLN A 67 10.61 0.64 2.08
C GLN A 67 11.09 1.62 1.02
N GLY A 68 12.35 2.05 1.10
CA GLY A 68 12.96 2.99 0.15
C GLY A 68 12.96 4.44 0.67
N ALA A 69 14.00 5.19 0.31
CA ALA A 69 14.20 6.55 0.78
C ALA A 69 13.26 7.55 0.09
N GLY A 70 12.71 7.19 -1.08
CA GLY A 70 11.74 8.01 -1.82
C GLY A 70 10.53 8.46 -0.99
N PHE A 71 10.12 7.70 0.02
CA PHE A 71 9.00 8.09 0.91
C PHE A 71 9.31 9.27 1.83
N ASP A 72 10.58 9.55 2.09
CA ASP A 72 11.00 10.66 2.94
C ASP A 72 11.60 11.81 2.11
N LEU A 73 12.10 11.52 0.90
CA LEU A 73 12.71 12.49 -0.01
C LEU A 73 11.72 13.13 -1.00
N ASN A 74 10.69 12.39 -1.45
CA ASN A 74 9.74 12.87 -2.44
C ASN A 74 8.38 13.17 -1.77
N GLU A 75 7.87 14.38 -1.96
CA GLU A 75 6.62 14.84 -1.35
C GLU A 75 5.40 14.03 -1.80
N GLU A 76 5.33 13.64 -3.08
CA GLU A 76 4.21 12.85 -3.61
C GLU A 76 4.16 11.46 -2.97
N LEU A 77 5.33 10.80 -2.84
CA LEU A 77 5.43 9.52 -2.16
C LEU A 77 5.16 9.64 -0.66
N ARG A 78 5.58 10.74 -0.02
CA ARG A 78 5.31 11.01 1.40
C ARG A 78 3.81 11.13 1.66
N GLN A 79 3.10 11.86 0.81
CA GLN A 79 1.63 11.97 0.85
C GLN A 79 0.96 10.62 0.59
N ALA A 80 1.45 9.85 -0.39
CA ALA A 80 0.94 8.50 -0.66
C ALA A 80 1.09 7.58 0.57
N LYS A 81 2.22 7.66 1.27
CA LYS A 81 2.47 6.92 2.51
C LYS A 81 1.46 7.26 3.61
N LEU A 82 1.13 8.53 3.80
CA LEU A 82 0.12 8.96 4.79
C LEU A 82 -1.27 8.43 4.42
N LEU A 83 -1.67 8.58 3.15
CA LEU A 83 -2.97 8.12 2.67
C LEU A 83 -3.13 6.60 2.79
N LEU A 84 -2.09 5.84 2.43
CA LEU A 84 -2.09 4.38 2.54
C LEU A 84 -2.05 3.92 4.01
N LEU A 85 -1.33 4.63 4.88
CA LEU A 85 -1.35 4.35 6.32
C LEU A 85 -2.76 4.48 6.90
N ASP A 86 -3.47 5.55 6.55
CA ASP A 86 -4.84 5.76 7.02
C ASP A 86 -5.81 4.72 6.44
N TYR A 87 -5.62 4.32 5.17
CA TYR A 87 -6.41 3.26 4.54
C TYR A 87 -6.27 1.90 5.26
N PHE A 88 -5.04 1.50 5.59
CA PHE A 88 -4.78 0.21 6.25
C PHE A 88 -4.88 0.27 7.78
N ARG A 89 -5.09 1.45 8.36
CA ARG A 89 -5.14 1.63 9.82
C ARG A 89 -6.23 0.80 10.48
N GLY A 90 -7.40 0.70 9.83
CA GLY A 90 -8.57 0.03 10.39
C GLY A 90 -8.98 0.56 11.77
N PRO A 91 -9.75 -0.22 12.56
CA PRO A 91 -10.10 0.15 13.92
C PRO A 91 -8.85 0.21 14.82
N LYS A 92 -8.82 1.18 15.73
CA LYS A 92 -7.81 1.25 16.79
C LYS A 92 -8.03 0.08 17.74
N ALA A 93 -7.05 -0.79 17.85
CA ALA A 93 -7.04 -1.90 18.80
C ALA A 93 -5.95 -1.63 19.84
N GLU A 94 -6.29 -1.73 21.13
CA GLU A 94 -5.34 -1.57 22.23
C GLU A 94 -4.43 -2.80 22.39
N LYS A 95 -4.94 -3.98 21.99
CA LYS A 95 -4.22 -5.25 22.05
C LYS A 95 -4.37 -5.97 20.72
N LEU A 96 -3.27 -6.54 20.23
CA LEU A 96 -3.25 -7.31 18.99
C LEU A 96 -2.93 -8.78 19.32
N SER A 97 -3.77 -9.69 18.84
CA SER A 97 -3.48 -11.12 18.92
C SER A 97 -2.48 -11.51 17.83
N LEU A 98 -1.41 -12.20 18.21
CA LEU A 98 -0.42 -12.73 17.26
C LEU A 98 -1.04 -13.70 16.25
N MET A 99 -2.07 -14.44 16.67
CA MET A 99 -2.82 -15.34 15.79
C MET A 99 -3.63 -14.58 14.72
N GLY A 100 -3.88 -13.29 14.92
CA GLY A 100 -4.58 -12.43 13.96
C GLY A 100 -3.65 -11.76 12.94
N ILE A 101 -2.33 -11.90 13.09
CA ILE A 101 -1.36 -11.36 12.13
C ILE A 101 -1.16 -12.41 11.05
N GLU A 102 -1.88 -12.29 9.93
CA GLU A 102 -1.81 -13.29 8.86
C GLU A 102 -1.13 -12.79 7.58
N SER A 103 -1.07 -11.47 7.40
CA SER A 103 -0.59 -10.87 6.16
C SER A 103 0.20 -9.59 6.37
N ALA A 104 1.05 -9.30 5.39
CA ALA A 104 1.82 -8.06 5.32
C ALA A 104 1.63 -7.40 3.95
N VAL A 105 1.41 -6.10 3.95
CA VAL A 105 1.44 -5.23 2.79
C VAL A 105 2.78 -4.51 2.81
N VAL A 106 3.59 -4.72 1.78
CA VAL A 106 4.89 -4.08 1.62
C VAL A 106 4.81 -3.14 0.44
N ILE A 107 5.15 -1.88 0.69
CA ILE A 107 5.14 -0.82 -0.30
C ILE A 107 6.57 -0.31 -0.43
N SER A 108 7.17 -0.46 -1.61
CA SER A 108 8.56 -0.09 -1.86
C SER A 108 8.62 1.07 -2.86
N ALA A 109 9.25 2.18 -2.49
CA ALA A 109 9.56 3.26 -3.42
C ALA A 109 10.61 2.81 -4.43
N ILE A 110 10.47 3.24 -5.68
CA ILE A 110 11.50 3.07 -6.71
C ILE A 110 12.32 4.36 -6.73
N ASP A 111 13.52 4.30 -6.14
CA ASP A 111 14.37 5.48 -5.89
C ASP A 111 15.01 6.07 -7.16
N SER A 112 14.93 5.38 -8.31
CA SER A 112 15.47 5.81 -9.60
C SER A 112 14.40 5.81 -10.72
N PRO A 113 13.42 6.72 -10.69
CA PRO A 113 12.62 6.99 -11.88
C PRO A 113 13.53 7.53 -12.99
N GLY A 114 13.30 7.15 -14.26
CA GLY A 114 14.05 7.76 -15.37
C GLY A 114 13.87 9.28 -15.36
N GLU A 115 14.85 10.04 -15.88
CA GLU A 115 14.73 11.51 -15.94
C GLU A 115 13.39 11.93 -16.59
N GLY A 116 12.59 12.71 -15.86
CA GLY A 116 11.27 13.19 -16.31
C GLY A 116 10.08 12.26 -16.02
N GLU A 117 10.29 11.09 -15.40
CA GLU A 117 9.20 10.21 -14.99
C GLU A 117 8.67 10.56 -13.60
N ALA A 118 7.34 10.52 -13.44
CA ALA A 118 6.72 10.66 -12.12
C ALA A 118 7.05 9.45 -11.20
N PRO A 119 6.99 9.63 -9.87
CA PRO A 119 7.44 8.62 -8.91
C PRO A 119 6.63 7.32 -9.02
N LYS A 120 7.32 6.20 -8.80
CA LYS A 120 6.75 4.86 -8.88
C LYS A 120 6.96 4.13 -7.55
N MET A 121 5.99 3.32 -7.17
CA MET A 121 6.07 2.44 -6.00
C MET A 121 5.52 1.05 -6.33
N LEU A 122 6.11 0.04 -5.69
CA LEU A 122 5.68 -1.34 -5.78
C LEU A 122 4.82 -1.67 -4.59
N PHE A 123 3.60 -2.12 -4.83
CA PHE A 123 2.69 -2.62 -3.82
C PHE A 123 2.67 -4.15 -3.88
N ARG A 124 2.94 -4.80 -2.74
CA ARG A 124 2.96 -6.26 -2.64
C ARG A 124 2.20 -6.71 -1.41
N HIS A 125 1.33 -7.70 -1.59
CA HIS A 125 0.63 -8.34 -0.49
C HIS A 125 1.19 -9.74 -0.27
N TYR A 126 1.49 -10.08 0.99
CA TYR A 126 2.10 -11.33 1.38
C TYR A 126 1.31 -12.02 2.49
N ARG A 127 1.29 -13.35 2.45
CA ARG A 127 0.90 -14.16 3.60
C ARG A 127 2.12 -14.42 4.47
N LEU A 128 1.94 -14.27 5.78
CA LEU A 128 2.95 -14.58 6.78
C LEU A 128 2.77 -16.02 7.28
N ASN A 129 3.84 -16.80 7.26
CA ASN A 129 3.87 -18.11 7.90
C ASN A 129 4.94 -18.11 9.00
N PHE A 130 4.49 -18.11 10.26
CA PHE A 130 5.38 -18.19 11.41
C PHE A 130 5.89 -19.61 11.58
N ARG A 131 7.20 -19.75 11.75
CA ARG A 131 7.86 -21.02 12.07
C ARG A 131 8.68 -20.82 13.34
N LYS A 132 8.78 -21.85 14.17
CA LYS A 132 9.59 -21.82 15.39
C LYS A 132 11.04 -21.50 15.02
N SER A 133 11.59 -20.44 15.60
CA SER A 133 12.96 -19.95 15.35
C SER A 133 14.02 -20.64 16.22
N GLY A 134 13.63 -21.33 17.29
CA GLY A 134 14.55 -21.95 18.26
C GLY A 134 15.13 -20.96 19.28
N THR A 135 14.93 -19.66 19.07
CA THR A 135 15.25 -18.57 19.99
C THR A 135 13.96 -17.91 20.45
N LYS A 136 13.93 -17.42 21.70
CA LYS A 136 12.81 -16.66 22.28
C LYS A 136 12.69 -15.28 21.65
#